data_AF-A0A4Q3UYH0-F1
#
_entry.id   AF-A0A4Q3UYH0-F1
#
_cell.length_a   1.000
_cell.length_b   1.000
_cell.length_c   1.000
_cell.angle_alpha   90.00
_cell.angle_beta   90.00
_cell.angle_gamma   90.00
#
_symmetry.space_group_name_H-M   'P 1'
#
loop_
_entity.id
_entity.type
_entity.pdbx_description
1 polymer ?
#
loop_
_entity_poly.entity_id
_entity_poly.type
_entity_poly.pdbx_seq_one_letter_code
_entity_poly.pdbx_strand_id
1 'polypeptide(L)' 'MRFWKVQAIGNDFPLVRLEDVETAALPALAISMADRRFGVGGDGLLGVGTDPDGELRLRMFNPDGTEDFCG' A
#
# COMPACT_ATOMS: atom_id res chain seq x y z
N MET A 1 9.19 -9.67 0.95
CA MET A 1 8.78 -8.62 -0.02
C MET A 1 9.60 -7.36 0.25
N ARG A 2 9.98 -6.61 -0.79
CA ARG A 2 10.63 -5.30 -0.62
C ARG A 2 9.56 -4.22 -0.53
N PHE A 3 9.76 -3.27 0.37
CA PHE A 3 8.89 -2.12 0.55
C PHE A 3 9.71 -0.92 1.02
N TRP A 4 9.12 0.26 0.95
CA TRP A 4 9.64 1.48 1.57
C TRP A 4 8.64 1.98 2.58
N LYS A 5 9.09 2.50 3.72
CA LYS A 5 8.19 3.15 4.67
C LYS A 5 8.20 4.66 4.37
N VAL A 6 7.03 5.21 4.06
CA VAL A 6 6.86 6.64 3.74
C VAL A 6 5.93 7.28 4.77
N GLN A 7 6.18 8.54 5.08
CA GLN A 7 5.39 9.29 6.07
C GLN A 7 5.33 10.77 5.70
N ALA A 8 4.15 11.38 5.83
CA ALA A 8 3.96 12.82 5.70
C ALA A 8 2.88 13.30 6.68
N ILE A 9 3.15 14.36 7.45
CA ILE A 9 2.20 15.00 8.40
C ILE A 9 1.47 13.98 9.29
N GLY A 10 2.21 13.05 9.89
CA GLY A 10 1.67 11.99 10.75
C GLY A 10 1.05 10.78 10.03
N ASN A 11 0.74 10.87 8.74
CA ASN A 11 0.16 9.75 7.96
C ASN A 11 1.28 8.88 7.37
N ASP A 12 1.28 7.57 7.66
CA ASP A 12 2.40 6.67 7.35
C ASP A 12 2.03 5.34 6.66
N PHE A 13 2.69 5.01 5.54
CA PHE A 13 2.36 3.84 4.71
C PHE A 13 3.59 2.99 4.40
N PRO A 14 3.51 1.65 4.50
CA PRO A 14 4.35 0.78 3.69
C PRO A 14 3.98 1.00 2.22
N LEU A 15 4.98 1.29 1.39
CA LEU A 15 4.89 1.48 -0.04
C LEU A 15 5.48 0.26 -0.75
N VAL A 16 4.70 -0.36 -1.63
CA VAL A 16 5.09 -1.52 -2.45
C VAL A 16 4.99 -1.20 -3.93
N ARG A 17 5.75 -1.92 -4.75
CA ARG A 17 5.56 -1.89 -6.20
C ARG A 17 4.40 -2.79 -6.59
N LEU A 18 3.48 -2.28 -7.42
CA LEU A 18 2.33 -3.05 -7.90
C LEU A 18 2.75 -4.23 -8.76
N GLU A 19 3.89 -4.13 -9.47
CA GLU A 19 4.41 -5.20 -10.32
C GLU A 19 4.97 -6.38 -9.52
N ASP A 20 5.27 -6.19 -8.24
CA ASP A 20 5.81 -7.23 -7.35
C ASP A 20 4.69 -7.98 -6.57
N VAL A 21 3.43 -7.58 -6.72
CA VAL A 21 2.30 -8.10 -5.93
C VAL A 21 1.09 -8.40 -6.83
N GLU A 22 0.49 -9.57 -6.66
CA GLU A 22 -0.77 -9.87 -7.33
C GLU A 22 -1.88 -8.91 -6.89
N THR A 23 -2.58 -8.31 -7.85
CA THR A 23 -3.67 -7.35 -7.58
C THR A 23 -4.71 -7.88 -6.58
N ALA A 24 -5.07 -9.16 -6.68
CA ALA A 24 -6.06 -9.78 -5.79
C ALA A 24 -5.55 -9.94 -4.34
N ALA A 25 -4.23 -9.91 -4.11
CA ALA A 25 -3.63 -10.06 -2.79
C ALA A 25 -3.50 -8.73 -2.03
N LEU A 26 -3.63 -7.58 -2.71
CA LEU A 26 -3.40 -6.27 -2.12
C LEU A 26 -4.27 -5.95 -0.88
N PRO A 27 -5.58 -6.28 -0.84
CA PRO A 27 -6.39 -6.07 0.36
C PRO A 27 -5.87 -6.84 1.58
N ALA A 28 -5.57 -8.12 1.41
CA ALA A 28 -5.03 -8.95 2.50
C ALA A 28 -3.62 -8.50 2.91
N LEU A 29 -2.83 -8.06 1.93
CA LEU A 29 -1.51 -7.50 2.18
C LEU A 29 -1.61 -6.22 3.02
N ALA A 30 -2.56 -5.34 2.72
CA ALA A 30 -2.79 -4.12 3.48
C ALA A 30 -3.11 -4.42 4.94
N ILE A 31 -4.02 -5.37 5.21
CA ILE A 31 -4.36 -5.81 6.57
C ILE A 31 -3.10 -6.32 7.30
N SER A 32 -2.34 -7.23 6.67
CA SER A 32 -1.17 -7.85 7.31
C SER A 32 -0.01 -6.87 7.54
N MET A 33 0.21 -5.93 6.62
CA MET A 33 1.32 -4.98 6.70
C MET A 33 0.99 -3.79 7.61
N ALA A 34 -0.24 -3.30 7.59
CA ALA A 34 -0.66 -2.14 8.37
C ALA A 34 -0.85 -2.47 9.86
N ASP A 35 -0.95 -3.75 10.23
CA ASP A 35 -0.96 -4.17 11.64
C ASP A 35 0.26 -3.59 12.38
N ARG A 36 0.00 -2.72 13.38
CA ARG A 36 1.04 -2.00 14.12
C ARG A 36 1.79 -2.85 15.15
N ARG A 37 1.30 -4.05 15.48
CA ARG A 37 1.89 -4.94 16.48
C ARG A 37 2.71 -6.06 15.84
N PHE A 38 2.22 -6.61 14.74
CA PHE A 38 2.76 -7.81 14.10
C PHE A 38 3.18 -7.59 12.64
N GLY A 39 2.77 -6.47 12.04
CA GLY A 39 3.16 -6.06 10.69
C GLY A 39 4.27 -5.00 10.70
N VAL A 40 4.35 -4.26 9.59
CA VAL A 40 5.20 -3.06 9.49
C VAL A 40 4.60 -1.91 10.30
N GLY A 41 3.27 -1.91 10.46
CA GLY A 41 2.48 -0.83 11.00
C GLY A 41 2.29 0.28 9.99
N GLY A 42 1.15 0.97 10.03
CA GLY A 42 0.86 2.15 9.21
C GLY A 42 -0.63 2.47 9.16
N ASP A 43 -0.98 3.55 8.48
CA ASP A 43 -2.35 3.99 8.23
C ASP A 43 -2.97 3.35 6.98
N GLY A 44 -2.28 2.37 6.40
CA GLY A 44 -2.74 1.60 5.25
C GLY A 44 -1.58 0.97 4.49
N LEU A 45 -1.81 0.65 3.22
CA LEU A 45 -0.80 0.23 2.24
C LEU A 45 -0.88 1.13 1.03
N LEU A 46 0.28 1.60 0.56
CA LEU A 46 0.40 2.35 -0.69
C LEU A 46 1.04 1.45 -1.75
N GLY A 47 0.41 1.35 -2.91
CA GLY A 47 0.94 0.66 -4.08
C GLY A 47 1.28 1.67 -5.16
N VAL A 48 2.49 1.59 -5.70
CA VAL A 48 2.93 2.39 -6.85
C VAL A 48 3.32 1.49 -8.01
N GLY A 49 2.95 1.86 -9.23
CA GLY A 49 3.38 1.16 -10.43
C GLY A 49 3.18 2.01 -11.67
N THR A 50 3.33 1.40 -12.84
CA THR A 50 2.99 2.02 -14.12
C THR A 50 1.95 1.21 -14.87
N ASP A 51 1.12 1.88 -15.64
CA ASP A 51 0.22 1.19 -16.56
C ASP A 51 0.87 0.89 -17.91
N PRO A 52 0.17 0.20 -18.85
CA PRO A 52 0.76 -0.15 -20.13
C PRO A 52 1.23 1.05 -20.97
N ASP A 53 0.65 2.23 -20.75
CA ASP A 53 1.01 3.48 -21.43
C ASP A 53 2.17 4.21 -20.72
N GLY A 54 2.63 3.67 -19.58
CA GLY A 54 3.74 4.21 -18.79
C GLY A 54 3.32 5.28 -17.78
N GLU A 55 2.02 5.50 -17.60
CA GLU A 55 1.52 6.47 -16.62
C GLU A 55 1.61 5.91 -15.20
N LEU A 56 1.98 6.78 -14.26
CA LEU A 56 2.08 6.41 -12.84
C LEU A 56 0.70 6.04 -12.30
N ARG A 57 0.60 4.86 -11.70
CA ARG A 57 -0.58 4.43 -10.94
C ARG A 57 -0.27 4.36 -9.46
N LEU A 58 -1.17 4.94 -8.68
CA LEU A 58 -1.20 4.86 -7.23
C LEU A 58 -2.46 4.14 -6.80
N ARG A 59 -2.33 3.21 -5.85
CA ARG A 59 -3.46 2.54 -5.19
C ARG A 59 -3.25 2.61 -3.69
N MET A 60 -4.28 3.00 -2.94
CA MET A 60 -4.20 3.09 -1.49
C MET A 60 -5.25 2.17 -0.89
N PHE A 61 -4.82 1.41 0.11
CA PHE A 61 -5.69 0.51 0.87
C PHE A 61 -5.65 0.93 2.32
N ASN A 62 -6.82 1.03 2.94
CA ASN A 62 -6.96 1.23 4.38
C ASN A 62 -6.41 0.01 5.16
N PRO A 63 -6.18 0.13 6.48
CA PRO A 63 -5.71 -0.98 7.32
C PRO A 63 -6.70 -2.15 7.38
N ASP A 64 -7.97 -1.94 7.03
CA ASP A 64 -8.99 -2.98 6.95
C ASP A 64 -9.03 -3.67 5.57
N GLY A 65 -8.16 -3.29 4.64
CA GLY A 65 -8.04 -3.84 3.30
C GLY A 65 -8.99 -3.22 2.27
N THR A 66 -9.85 -2.28 2.66
CA THR A 66 -10.67 -1.54 1.69
C THR A 66 -9.79 -0.63 0.83
N GLU A 67 -10.05 -0.60 -0.47
CA GLU A 67 -9.39 0.32 -1.39
C GLU A 67 -10.14 1.66 -1.35
N ASP A 68 -9.40 2.73 -1.08
CA ASP A 68 -9.93 4.09 -1.06
C ASP A 68 -8.84 5.05 -1.53
N PHE A 69 -9.24 6.17 -2.07
CA PHE A 69 -8.32 7.26 -2.38
C PHE A 69 -8.77 8.49 -1.60
N CYS A 70 -8.35 8.55 -0.33
CA CYS A 70 -8.41 9.81 0.41
C CYS A 70 -7.24 10.70 -0.03
N GLY A 71 -7.50 11.54 -1.02
CA GLY A 71 -6.71 12.73 -1.33
C GLY A 71 -7.23 13.93 -0.56
#